data_AF-A0A5N5SVJ0-F1
#
_entry.id   AF-A0A5N5SVJ0-F1
#
_cell.length_a   1.000
_cell.length_b   1.000
_cell.length_c   1.000
_cell.angle_alpha   90.00
_cell.angle_beta   90.00
_cell.angle_gamma   90.00
#
_symmetry.space_group_name_H-M   'P 1'
#
loop_
_entity.id
_entity.type
_entity.pdbx_description
1 polymer ?
#
loop_
_entity_poly.entity_id
_entity_poly.type
_entity_poly.pdbx_seq_one_letter_code
_entity_poly.pdbx_strand_id
1 'polypeptide(L)'
;IGKGASGGSGVLTQSFRTRGATAKAIFHLKKGEDVHVLVGQQGLSACQKDMPATYKIYCEKRMDPPEDPDTWLESTGVGRLNKLKNKTLPGGGGGGGGASFVFKKDGSKTIPLIVGAGGAGLAWANSASFTLLQHGRSAANESLPPVHGETLYEGSEGAGPGGGLEGKRESNTAGNSLQEGGEGGAPCSASWNAFGGFGGGGGGCIAGGGGGGYAGGNSDHGPYRHGEGGISFAKGLHPQVKPASNSGPGMVFIIPAVRNSCGCHHLCAHLDEHLNESVCLCTNNQILAEDGITCI
;
A
#
# COMPACT_ATOMS: atom_id res chain seq x y z
N ILE A 1 -9.67 -2.69 13.39
CA ILE A 1 -8.61 -1.73 12.99
C ILE A 1 -7.76 -2.41 11.91
N GLY A 2 -7.47 -1.74 10.80
CA GLY A 2 -6.64 -2.25 9.71
C GLY A 2 -5.56 -1.22 9.33
N LYS A 3 -4.31 -1.66 9.31
CA LYS A 3 -3.14 -0.86 8.97
C LYS A 3 -2.57 -1.33 7.63
N GLY A 4 -2.43 -0.43 6.67
CA GLY A 4 -1.73 -0.72 5.41
C GLY A 4 -0.22 -0.74 5.60
N ALA A 5 0.50 -1.38 4.69
CA ALA A 5 1.95 -1.51 4.76
C ALA A 5 2.68 -0.28 4.18
N SER A 6 3.93 -0.06 4.57
CA SER A 6 4.80 0.92 3.89
C SER A 6 5.29 0.41 2.53
N GLY A 7 5.69 1.31 1.65
CA GLY A 7 6.44 0.94 0.43
C GLY A 7 7.94 0.87 0.66
N GLY A 8 8.65 0.47 -0.40
CA GLY A 8 10.09 0.34 -0.46
C GLY A 8 10.79 1.63 -0.92
N SER A 9 12.10 1.70 -0.65
CA SER A 9 12.96 2.80 -1.08
C SER A 9 13.76 2.44 -2.33
N GLY A 10 14.10 3.46 -3.13
CA GLY A 10 15.08 3.35 -4.21
C GLY A 10 16.52 3.58 -3.75
N VAL A 11 17.44 3.58 -4.72
CA VAL A 11 18.91 3.61 -4.51
C VAL A 11 19.39 4.80 -3.68
N LEU A 12 18.96 6.02 -4.02
CA LEU A 12 19.35 7.24 -3.30
C LEU A 12 18.30 7.67 -2.28
N THR A 13 17.13 7.04 -2.26
CA THR A 13 16.04 7.34 -1.32
C THR A 13 16.01 6.41 -0.09
N GLN A 14 17.10 5.66 0.16
CA GLN A 14 17.24 4.73 1.30
C GLN A 14 17.06 5.34 2.70
N SER A 15 17.13 6.67 2.85
CA SER A 15 16.86 7.39 4.11
C SER A 15 15.40 7.83 4.27
N PHE A 16 14.60 7.78 3.20
CA PHE A 16 13.20 8.20 3.20
C PHE A 16 12.29 6.97 3.36
N ARG A 17 11.13 7.19 3.99
CA ARG A 17 10.13 6.14 4.23
C ARG A 17 8.75 6.65 3.89
N THR A 18 8.01 5.85 3.13
CA THR A 18 6.56 6.00 3.03
C THR A 18 5.90 5.19 4.13
N ARG A 19 4.62 5.45 4.37
CA ARG A 19 3.86 4.86 5.48
C ARG A 19 2.48 4.50 4.98
N GLY A 20 1.94 3.36 5.42
CA GLY A 20 0.55 3.03 5.21
C GLY A 20 -0.38 3.85 6.10
N ALA A 21 -1.67 3.80 5.82
CA ALA A 21 -2.73 4.40 6.61
C ALA A 21 -3.36 3.39 7.57
N THR A 22 -4.02 3.91 8.60
CA THR A 22 -4.82 3.11 9.54
C THR A 22 -6.27 3.46 9.33
N ALA A 23 -7.12 2.46 9.10
CA ALA A 23 -8.57 2.58 9.06
C ALA A 23 -9.18 1.82 10.24
N LYS A 24 -10.16 2.40 10.92
CA LYS A 24 -10.88 1.77 12.03
C LYS A 24 -12.36 2.11 11.99
N ALA A 25 -13.16 1.18 12.47
CA ALA A 25 -14.60 1.31 12.64
C ALA A 25 -15.08 0.18 13.56
N ILE A 26 -16.27 0.37 14.13
CA ILE A 26 -16.98 -0.60 14.95
C ILE A 26 -18.09 -1.24 14.12
N PHE A 27 -18.25 -2.55 14.26
CA PHE A 27 -19.26 -3.33 13.55
C PHE A 27 -20.08 -4.17 14.52
N HIS A 28 -21.39 -4.18 14.32
CA HIS A 28 -22.27 -5.13 14.96
C HIS A 28 -22.37 -6.39 14.09
N LEU A 29 -21.56 -7.41 14.42
CA LEU A 29 -21.56 -8.69 13.70
C LEU A 29 -22.56 -9.66 14.33
N LYS A 30 -23.29 -10.38 13.48
CA LYS A 30 -24.23 -11.42 13.93
C LYS A 30 -23.56 -12.79 13.90
N LYS A 31 -24.05 -13.72 14.73
CA LYS A 31 -23.61 -15.11 14.71
C LYS A 31 -23.81 -15.69 13.31
N GLY A 32 -22.76 -16.33 12.77
CA GLY A 32 -22.77 -16.93 11.44
C GLY A 32 -22.39 -15.98 10.31
N GLU A 33 -22.04 -14.72 10.59
CA GLU A 33 -21.47 -13.84 9.59
C GLU A 33 -19.96 -14.05 9.44
N ASP A 34 -19.51 -14.31 8.21
CA ASP A 34 -18.09 -14.44 7.89
C ASP A 34 -17.45 -13.07 7.63
N VAL A 35 -16.26 -12.89 8.19
CA VAL A 35 -15.40 -11.72 7.97
C VAL A 35 -14.08 -12.21 7.40
N HIS A 36 -13.72 -11.68 6.23
CA HIS A 36 -12.47 -11.99 5.55
C HIS A 36 -11.43 -10.91 5.85
N VAL A 37 -10.17 -11.35 5.92
CA VAL A 37 -9.04 -10.47 6.19
C VAL A 37 -7.94 -10.75 5.18
N LEU A 38 -7.44 -9.68 4.56
CA LEU A 38 -6.19 -9.67 3.79
C LEU A 38 -5.25 -8.69 4.49
N VAL A 39 -4.03 -9.13 4.82
CA VAL A 39 -3.04 -8.28 5.47
C VAL A 39 -1.98 -7.85 4.47
N GLY A 40 -1.79 -6.53 4.36
CA GLY A 40 -0.84 -5.95 3.42
C GLY A 40 0.61 -6.26 3.77
N GLN A 41 1.43 -6.59 2.78
CA GLN A 41 2.88 -6.75 2.94
C GLN A 41 3.61 -5.47 2.54
N GLN A 42 4.78 -5.27 3.14
CA GLN A 42 5.66 -4.16 2.81
C GLN A 42 6.19 -4.31 1.38
N GLY A 43 6.22 -3.20 0.63
CA GLY A 43 6.87 -3.16 -0.68
C GLY A 43 8.39 -3.29 -0.55
N LEU A 44 9.01 -4.02 -1.47
CA LEU A 44 10.45 -4.25 -1.40
C LEU A 44 11.26 -3.04 -1.88
N SER A 45 12.32 -2.71 -1.15
CA SER A 45 13.30 -1.71 -1.56
C SER A 45 14.22 -2.25 -2.65
N ALA A 46 14.75 -1.37 -3.48
CA ALA A 46 15.73 -1.69 -4.51
C ALA A 46 17.05 -2.26 -3.93
N CYS A 47 17.51 -1.67 -2.82
CA CYS A 47 18.74 -2.07 -2.17
C CYS A 47 18.46 -3.17 -1.13
N GLN A 48 18.76 -4.41 -1.53
CA GLN A 48 18.60 -5.61 -0.70
C GLN A 48 19.96 -6.22 -0.35
N LYS A 49 20.03 -7.00 0.72
CA LYS A 49 21.29 -7.61 1.16
C LYS A 49 21.84 -8.61 0.14
N ASP A 50 20.96 -9.40 -0.47
CA ASP A 50 21.31 -10.54 -1.32
C ASP A 50 21.28 -10.21 -2.82
N MET A 51 21.48 -8.94 -3.18
CA MET A 51 21.48 -8.50 -4.57
C MET A 51 22.81 -8.80 -5.29
N PRO A 52 22.80 -9.04 -6.62
CA PRO A 52 24.03 -9.28 -7.37
C PRO A 52 25.02 -8.11 -7.24
N ALA A 53 26.32 -8.41 -7.19
CA ALA A 53 27.38 -7.43 -6.99
C ALA A 53 27.36 -6.28 -8.02
N THR A 54 26.93 -6.56 -9.25
CA THR A 54 26.77 -5.59 -10.33
C THR A 54 25.79 -4.46 -10.00
N TYR A 55 24.74 -4.75 -9.23
CA TYR A 55 23.73 -3.77 -8.81
C TYR A 55 24.03 -3.22 -7.41
N LYS A 56 24.64 -4.04 -6.55
CA LYS A 56 24.99 -3.68 -5.17
C LYS A 56 25.84 -2.43 -5.07
N ILE A 57 26.75 -2.23 -6.03
CA ILE A 57 27.63 -1.07 -6.08
C ILE A 57 26.87 0.27 -6.15
N TYR A 58 25.72 0.32 -6.83
CA TYR A 58 24.90 1.54 -6.91
C TYR A 58 24.35 1.93 -5.54
N CYS A 59 23.92 0.93 -4.76
CA CYS A 59 23.40 1.11 -3.41
C CYS A 59 24.49 1.49 -2.40
N GLU A 60 25.65 0.82 -2.45
CA GLU A 60 26.76 1.05 -1.51
C GLU A 60 27.47 2.40 -1.76
N LYS A 61 27.69 2.74 -3.05
CA LYS A 61 28.35 3.99 -3.43
C LYS A 61 27.40 5.17 -3.64
N ARG A 62 26.09 4.94 -3.49
CA ARG A 62 25.04 5.96 -3.72
C ARG A 62 25.21 6.66 -5.06
N MET A 63 25.23 5.86 -6.13
CA MET A 63 25.44 6.35 -7.48
C MET A 63 24.16 6.96 -8.07
N ASP A 64 24.33 8.00 -8.88
CA ASP A 64 23.27 8.60 -9.65
C ASP A 64 22.65 7.60 -10.66
N PRO A 65 21.38 7.80 -11.04
CA PRO A 65 20.77 6.97 -12.07
C PRO A 65 21.57 7.08 -13.37
N PRO A 66 21.75 5.99 -14.13
CA PRO A 66 22.46 6.03 -15.41
C PRO A 66 21.85 7.08 -16.35
N GLU A 67 22.68 7.88 -17.01
CA GLU A 67 22.26 8.97 -17.91
C GLU A 67 21.53 8.46 -19.17
N ASP A 68 21.70 7.18 -19.52
CA ASP A 68 21.02 6.53 -20.63
C ASP A 68 20.61 5.07 -20.27
N PRO A 69 19.29 4.76 -20.23
CA PRO A 69 18.78 3.41 -20.05
C PRO A 69 19.24 2.38 -21.10
N ASP A 70 19.70 2.81 -22.28
CA ASP A 70 20.05 1.96 -23.42
C ASP A 70 21.55 1.60 -23.53
N THR A 71 22.45 2.24 -22.77
CA THR A 71 23.92 2.02 -22.89
C THR A 71 24.51 1.05 -21.84
N TRP A 72 23.79 -0.02 -21.51
CA TRP A 72 24.22 -1.04 -20.53
C TRP A 72 25.39 -1.94 -20.97
N LEU A 73 26.19 -1.57 -21.99
CA LEU A 73 27.36 -2.38 -22.32
C LEU A 73 28.51 -1.64 -23.04
N GLU A 74 29.27 -0.84 -22.31
CA GLU A 74 30.67 -0.58 -22.69
C GLU A 74 31.60 -0.79 -21.51
N SER A 75 31.85 -2.05 -21.19
CA SER A 75 33.02 -2.46 -20.42
C SER A 75 33.47 -3.86 -20.85
N THR A 76 34.50 -3.89 -21.68
CA THR A 76 35.37 -5.02 -22.08
C THR A 76 34.85 -6.02 -23.13
N GLY A 77 35.46 -5.95 -24.33
CA GLY A 77 35.82 -7.11 -25.17
C GLY A 77 34.77 -7.73 -26.11
N VAL A 78 35.03 -7.65 -27.42
CA VAL A 78 34.77 -8.61 -28.55
C VAL A 78 33.41 -9.37 -28.61
N GLY A 79 32.36 -8.94 -27.91
CA GLY A 79 31.05 -9.61 -27.89
C GLY A 79 29.93 -8.80 -28.57
N ARG A 80 30.17 -8.26 -29.77
CA ARG A 80 29.29 -7.26 -30.41
C ARG A 80 28.06 -7.77 -31.18
N LEU A 81 27.72 -9.07 -31.14
CA LEU A 81 26.63 -9.61 -31.98
C LEU A 81 25.51 -10.36 -31.23
N ASN A 82 25.61 -10.56 -29.91
CA ASN A 82 24.57 -11.29 -29.15
C ASN A 82 23.74 -10.42 -28.18
N LYS A 83 23.95 -9.10 -28.12
CA LYS A 83 23.38 -8.23 -27.06
C LYS A 83 22.31 -7.23 -27.53
N LEU A 84 21.55 -7.60 -28.56
CA LEU A 84 20.31 -6.91 -28.96
C LEU A 84 19.04 -7.59 -28.40
N LYS A 85 19.17 -8.62 -27.55
CA LYS A 85 18.03 -9.42 -27.06
C LYS A 85 17.50 -9.08 -25.66
N ASN A 86 18.20 -8.26 -24.86
CA ASN A 86 17.75 -7.90 -23.51
C ASN A 86 17.87 -6.38 -23.30
N LYS A 87 16.84 -5.64 -23.74
CA LYS A 87 16.55 -4.31 -23.18
C LYS A 87 16.09 -4.50 -21.73
N THR A 88 17.01 -4.57 -20.78
CA THR A 88 16.64 -4.52 -19.36
C THR A 88 16.29 -3.08 -19.00
N LEU A 89 14.99 -2.81 -18.85
CA LEU A 89 14.50 -1.54 -18.30
C LEU A 89 15.26 -1.21 -17.00
N PRO A 90 15.70 0.04 -16.80
CA PRO A 90 16.40 0.42 -15.59
C PRO A 90 15.44 0.26 -14.40
N GLY A 91 15.90 -0.47 -13.38
CA GLY A 91 15.23 -0.55 -12.07
C GLY A 91 15.84 0.44 -11.08
N GLY A 92 15.75 0.15 -9.78
CA GLY A 92 16.41 0.91 -8.72
C GLY A 92 15.51 1.83 -7.90
N GLY A 93 14.23 1.92 -8.24
CA GLY A 93 13.14 2.35 -7.36
C GLY A 93 12.57 1.19 -6.53
N GLY A 94 11.81 1.52 -5.49
CA GLY A 94 11.14 0.56 -4.61
C GLY A 94 9.70 0.25 -5.05
N GLY A 95 9.20 -0.91 -4.64
CA GLY A 95 7.80 -1.31 -4.82
C GLY A 95 6.85 -0.65 -3.82
N GLY A 96 5.59 -0.51 -4.19
CA GLY A 96 4.52 -0.01 -3.32
C GLY A 96 4.13 -1.01 -2.23
N GLY A 97 3.69 -0.49 -1.09
CA GLY A 97 3.14 -1.29 0.01
C GLY A 97 1.71 -1.74 -0.30
N GLY A 98 1.34 -2.93 0.19
CA GLY A 98 -0.02 -3.43 0.03
C GLY A 98 -0.98 -2.89 1.09
N ALA A 99 -2.27 -2.87 0.72
CA ALA A 99 -3.36 -2.56 1.62
C ALA A 99 -3.76 -3.76 2.50
N SER A 100 -4.29 -3.45 3.68
CA SER A 100 -4.97 -4.43 4.53
C SER A 100 -6.47 -4.25 4.42
N PHE A 101 -7.18 -5.31 4.02
CA PHE A 101 -8.62 -5.31 3.79
C PHE A 101 -9.32 -6.14 4.87
N VAL A 102 -10.40 -5.59 5.41
CA VAL A 102 -11.40 -6.36 6.17
C VAL A 102 -12.73 -6.19 5.44
N PHE A 103 -13.35 -7.30 5.05
CA PHE A 103 -14.49 -7.28 4.15
C PHE A 103 -15.40 -8.49 4.36
N LYS A 104 -16.64 -8.39 3.87
CA LYS A 104 -17.59 -9.50 3.80
C LYS A 104 -17.76 -9.91 2.33
N LYS A 105 -18.21 -11.15 2.12
CA LYS A 105 -18.64 -11.62 0.80
C LYS A 105 -20.15 -11.83 0.78
N ASP A 106 -20.76 -11.43 -0.32
CA ASP A 106 -22.16 -11.70 -0.64
C ASP A 106 -22.20 -12.28 -2.06
N GLY A 107 -22.17 -13.62 -2.15
CA GLY A 107 -21.90 -14.32 -3.41
C GLY A 107 -20.53 -13.92 -3.98
N SER A 108 -20.52 -13.37 -5.20
CA SER A 108 -19.31 -12.83 -5.85
C SER A 108 -18.98 -11.39 -5.44
N LYS A 109 -19.91 -10.68 -4.76
CA LYS A 109 -19.73 -9.29 -4.38
C LYS A 109 -18.83 -9.18 -3.16
N THR A 110 -17.83 -8.32 -3.26
CA THR A 110 -16.94 -7.98 -2.15
C THR A 110 -17.42 -6.69 -1.49
N ILE A 111 -17.74 -6.74 -0.20
CA ILE A 111 -18.26 -5.59 0.57
C ILE A 111 -17.18 -5.14 1.55
N PRO A 112 -16.45 -4.04 1.27
CA PRO A 112 -15.40 -3.56 2.17
C PRO A 112 -16.01 -3.02 3.47
N LEU A 113 -15.38 -3.38 4.59
CA LEU A 113 -15.70 -2.82 5.91
C LEU A 113 -14.70 -1.71 6.25
N ILE A 114 -13.41 -2.06 6.24
CA ILE A 114 -12.29 -1.13 6.38
C ILE A 114 -11.15 -1.54 5.44
N VAL A 115 -10.43 -0.55 4.94
CA VAL A 115 -9.23 -0.71 4.11
C VAL A 115 -8.17 0.26 4.60
N GLY A 116 -7.09 -0.25 5.19
CA GLY A 116 -5.90 0.53 5.49
C GLY A 116 -4.99 0.54 4.26
N ALA A 117 -4.87 1.68 3.59
CA ALA A 117 -4.11 1.77 2.34
C ALA A 117 -2.59 1.69 2.54
N GLY A 118 -1.90 1.12 1.55
CA GLY A 118 -0.45 1.03 1.51
C GLY A 118 0.23 2.34 1.10
N GLY A 119 1.48 2.53 1.51
CA GLY A 119 2.34 3.62 1.06
C GLY A 119 2.97 3.35 -0.31
N ALA A 120 3.41 4.40 -0.99
CA ALA A 120 4.10 4.30 -2.28
C ALA A 120 5.51 3.71 -2.16
N GLY A 121 5.99 3.14 -3.25
CA GLY A 121 7.41 2.94 -3.50
C GLY A 121 8.08 4.26 -3.87
N LEU A 122 9.32 4.43 -3.46
CA LEU A 122 10.13 5.61 -3.81
C LEU A 122 11.02 5.32 -5.00
N ALA A 123 11.15 6.31 -5.88
CA ALA A 123 12.02 6.26 -7.04
C ALA A 123 13.50 6.14 -6.66
N TRP A 124 14.35 5.91 -7.66
CA TRP A 124 15.81 5.90 -7.53
C TRP A 124 16.31 7.08 -6.70
N ALA A 125 15.97 8.29 -7.14
CA ALA A 125 16.39 9.55 -6.56
C ALA A 125 15.20 10.31 -5.98
N ASN A 126 15.50 11.17 -5.00
CA ASN A 126 14.48 12.04 -4.43
C ASN A 126 14.12 13.13 -5.44
N SER A 127 12.83 13.41 -5.62
CA SER A 127 12.42 14.67 -6.23
C SER A 127 12.46 15.78 -5.17
N ALA A 128 12.41 17.04 -5.60
CA ALA A 128 12.14 18.16 -4.70
C ALA A 128 10.73 18.10 -4.05
N SER A 129 9.90 17.11 -4.40
CA SER A 129 8.48 17.02 -4.05
C SER A 129 8.15 15.72 -3.31
N PHE A 130 8.84 15.45 -2.20
CA PHE A 130 8.34 14.49 -1.21
C PHE A 130 7.13 15.11 -0.50
N THR A 131 5.94 14.63 -0.82
CA THR A 131 4.66 15.20 -0.36
C THR A 131 3.87 14.20 0.47
N LEU A 132 2.67 14.57 0.93
CA LEU A 132 1.75 13.65 1.59
C LEU A 132 1.19 12.57 0.64
N LEU A 133 1.36 12.71 -0.68
CA LEU A 133 0.82 11.80 -1.68
C LEU A 133 1.49 10.42 -1.65
N GLN A 134 2.73 10.32 -1.19
CA GLN A 134 3.47 9.06 -1.12
C GLN A 134 3.03 8.17 0.05
N HIS A 135 2.31 8.72 1.03
CA HIS A 135 1.78 7.94 2.14
C HIS A 135 0.41 7.36 1.78
N GLY A 136 0.00 6.27 2.46
CA GLY A 136 -1.39 5.82 2.42
C GLY A 136 -2.31 6.96 2.84
N ARG A 137 -3.34 7.22 2.02
CA ARG A 137 -4.19 8.40 2.09
C ARG A 137 -5.56 8.08 2.68
N SER A 138 -6.28 9.11 3.09
CA SER A 138 -7.70 9.01 3.43
C SER A 138 -8.56 9.39 2.23
N ALA A 139 -9.66 8.69 1.98
CA ALA A 139 -10.72 9.18 1.12
C ALA A 139 -11.39 10.37 1.84
N ALA A 140 -11.07 11.60 1.44
CA ALA A 140 -11.59 12.79 2.11
C ALA A 140 -13.10 12.96 1.93
N ASN A 141 -13.70 12.39 0.88
CA ASN A 141 -15.15 12.32 0.64
C ASN A 141 -15.43 11.27 -0.46
N GLU A 142 -16.47 10.46 -0.28
CA GLU A 142 -16.86 9.38 -1.20
C GLU A 142 -17.25 9.91 -2.59
N SER A 143 -16.40 9.65 -3.59
CA SER A 143 -16.74 9.55 -5.03
C SER A 143 -15.62 8.92 -5.87
N LEU A 144 -14.52 8.47 -5.24
CA LEU A 144 -13.45 7.82 -5.99
C LEU A 144 -13.86 6.38 -6.32
N PRO A 145 -13.81 5.98 -7.59
CA PRO A 145 -14.07 4.61 -7.97
C PRO A 145 -13.06 3.69 -7.27
N PRO A 146 -13.49 2.50 -6.80
CA PRO A 146 -12.65 1.61 -6.00
C PRO A 146 -11.71 0.77 -6.87
N VAL A 147 -11.06 1.43 -7.84
CA VAL A 147 -10.31 0.80 -8.92
C VAL A 147 -8.80 0.98 -8.73
N HIS A 148 -8.05 0.35 -9.62
CA HIS A 148 -6.59 0.51 -9.73
C HIS A 148 -6.17 1.97 -9.86
N GLY A 149 -4.93 2.26 -9.45
CA GLY A 149 -4.27 3.49 -9.87
C GLY A 149 -3.88 3.43 -11.35
N GLU A 150 -3.52 4.57 -11.90
CA GLU A 150 -3.08 4.70 -13.29
C GLU A 150 -1.56 4.83 -13.40
N THR A 151 -1.00 4.39 -14.52
CA THR A 151 0.36 4.78 -14.92
C THR A 151 0.25 6.09 -15.70
N LEU A 152 0.76 7.19 -15.15
CA LEU A 152 0.53 8.55 -15.71
C LEU A 152 1.34 8.88 -16.98
N TYR A 153 2.13 7.92 -17.48
CA TYR A 153 2.91 8.06 -18.71
C TYR A 153 2.32 7.15 -19.81
N GLU A 154 2.13 7.69 -21.02
CA GLU A 154 1.72 6.91 -22.20
C GLU A 154 2.86 5.99 -22.67
N GLY A 155 2.97 4.83 -22.03
CA GLY A 155 3.94 3.79 -22.39
C GLY A 155 3.99 2.69 -21.33
N SER A 156 4.01 1.42 -21.77
CA SER A 156 3.98 0.24 -20.89
C SER A 156 5.28 -0.01 -20.09
N GLU A 157 6.15 1.00 -19.94
CA GLU A 157 7.52 0.87 -19.44
C GLU A 157 7.75 1.55 -18.08
N GLY A 158 6.68 1.95 -17.38
CA GLY A 158 6.72 2.61 -16.08
C GLY A 158 6.64 1.68 -14.87
N ALA A 159 6.85 2.25 -13.67
CA ALA A 159 6.53 1.56 -12.42
C ALA A 159 5.05 1.20 -12.37
N GLY A 160 4.72 0.13 -11.65
CA GLY A 160 3.35 -0.35 -11.59
C GLY A 160 2.46 0.47 -10.67
N PRO A 161 1.20 0.75 -11.05
CA PRO A 161 0.23 1.35 -10.16
C PRO A 161 -0.22 0.35 -9.09
N GLY A 162 -0.82 0.88 -8.02
CA GLY A 162 -1.41 0.07 -6.96
C GLY A 162 -2.76 -0.52 -7.37
N GLY A 163 -3.07 -1.67 -6.78
CA GLY A 163 -4.34 -2.36 -6.90
C GLY A 163 -5.44 -1.72 -6.05
N GLY A 164 -6.64 -1.62 -6.62
CA GLY A 164 -7.85 -1.18 -5.92
C GLY A 164 -8.63 -2.33 -5.25
N LEU A 165 -9.88 -2.05 -4.89
CA LEU A 165 -10.84 -3.10 -4.52
C LEU A 165 -11.20 -3.95 -5.74
N GLU A 166 -11.38 -3.30 -6.89
CA GLU A 166 -11.89 -3.86 -8.15
C GLU A 166 -11.04 -3.43 -9.35
N GLY A 167 -11.39 -3.97 -10.52
CA GLY A 167 -10.70 -3.71 -11.78
C GLY A 167 -9.73 -4.83 -12.16
N LYS A 168 -9.33 -4.85 -13.43
CA LYS A 168 -8.34 -5.79 -13.97
C LYS A 168 -6.97 -5.17 -14.06
N ARG A 169 -5.95 -5.92 -13.68
CA ARG A 169 -4.54 -5.52 -13.82
C ARG A 169 -4.20 -5.20 -15.29
N GLU A 170 -3.55 -4.07 -15.52
CA GLU A 170 -3.18 -3.61 -16.87
C GLU A 170 -1.79 -4.10 -17.33
N SER A 171 -0.88 -4.40 -16.40
CA SER A 171 0.50 -4.80 -16.72
C SER A 171 1.10 -5.67 -15.61
N ASN A 172 2.13 -6.46 -15.91
CA ASN A 172 2.86 -7.24 -14.90
C ASN A 172 3.56 -6.38 -13.82
N THR A 173 3.65 -5.06 -13.96
CA THR A 173 4.15 -4.20 -12.88
C THR A 173 3.03 -3.75 -11.96
N ALA A 174 1.78 -3.65 -12.43
CA ALA A 174 0.64 -3.22 -11.60
C ALA A 174 0.31 -4.24 -10.47
N GLY A 175 -0.19 -3.76 -9.34
CA GLY A 175 -0.76 -4.63 -8.30
C GLY A 175 -2.14 -5.15 -8.70
N ASN A 176 -2.48 -6.39 -8.32
CA ASN A 176 -3.83 -6.92 -8.50
C ASN A 176 -4.81 -6.28 -7.52
N SER A 177 -6.07 -6.21 -7.91
CA SER A 177 -7.15 -5.74 -7.03
C SER A 177 -7.46 -6.80 -5.98
N LEU A 178 -8.21 -6.44 -4.93
CA LEU A 178 -8.69 -7.43 -3.95
C LEU A 178 -9.48 -8.56 -4.63
N GLN A 179 -10.31 -8.23 -5.63
CA GLN A 179 -11.10 -9.22 -6.38
C GLN A 179 -10.23 -10.17 -7.22
N GLU A 180 -9.03 -9.71 -7.63
CA GLU A 180 -8.03 -10.51 -8.33
C GLU A 180 -6.98 -11.13 -7.38
N GLY A 181 -7.28 -11.19 -6.08
CA GLY A 181 -6.45 -11.85 -5.07
C GLY A 181 -5.39 -10.96 -4.40
N GLY A 182 -5.25 -9.71 -4.82
CA GLY A 182 -4.35 -8.73 -4.18
C GLY A 182 -2.86 -9.02 -4.33
N GLU A 183 -2.45 -9.81 -5.33
CA GLU A 183 -1.04 -10.03 -5.65
C GLU A 183 -0.29 -8.71 -5.88
N GLY A 184 0.96 -8.65 -5.41
CA GLY A 184 1.84 -7.51 -5.66
C GLY A 184 2.38 -7.48 -7.09
N GLY A 185 2.73 -6.30 -7.56
CA GLY A 185 3.33 -6.07 -8.86
C GLY A 185 4.76 -6.58 -8.97
N ALA A 186 5.13 -7.12 -10.13
CA ALA A 186 6.52 -7.53 -10.40
C ALA A 186 7.40 -6.31 -10.72
N PRO A 187 8.70 -6.33 -10.42
CA PRO A 187 9.60 -5.26 -10.81
C PRO A 187 9.84 -5.27 -12.34
N CYS A 188 10.17 -4.11 -12.93
CA CYS A 188 10.60 -4.06 -14.34
C CYS A 188 11.86 -4.90 -14.61
N SER A 189 12.71 -5.07 -13.59
CA SER A 189 13.94 -5.84 -13.67
C SER A 189 14.08 -6.74 -12.45
N ALA A 190 14.10 -8.05 -12.69
CA ALA A 190 14.24 -9.07 -11.65
C ALA A 190 15.51 -8.87 -10.81
N SER A 191 16.57 -8.28 -11.39
CA SER A 191 17.83 -8.00 -10.69
C SER A 191 17.70 -7.04 -9.51
N TRP A 192 16.72 -6.13 -9.56
CA TRP A 192 16.45 -5.18 -8.48
C TRP A 192 15.45 -5.73 -7.45
N ASN A 193 14.70 -6.78 -7.81
CA ASN A 193 13.79 -7.49 -6.92
C ASN A 193 12.79 -6.57 -6.18
N ALA A 194 12.43 -5.43 -6.79
CA ALA A 194 11.59 -4.38 -6.20
C ALA A 194 10.10 -4.70 -6.33
N PHE A 195 9.68 -5.86 -5.81
CA PHE A 195 8.29 -6.28 -5.84
C PHE A 195 7.39 -5.35 -5.02
N GLY A 196 6.18 -5.14 -5.53
CA GLY A 196 5.09 -4.57 -4.75
C GLY A 196 4.61 -5.56 -3.68
N GLY A 197 4.14 -5.04 -2.55
CA GLY A 197 3.63 -5.87 -1.46
C GLY A 197 2.29 -6.51 -1.78
N PHE A 198 2.05 -7.72 -1.29
CA PHE A 198 0.72 -8.34 -1.26
C PHE A 198 -0.30 -7.43 -0.60
N GLY A 199 -1.53 -7.40 -1.12
CA GLY A 199 -2.50 -6.32 -0.90
C GLY A 199 -2.49 -5.28 -2.02
N GLY A 200 -2.00 -5.63 -3.21
CA GLY A 200 -2.04 -4.80 -4.41
C GLY A 200 -0.98 -3.70 -4.49
N GLY A 201 0.18 -3.81 -3.84
CA GLY A 201 1.27 -2.87 -4.09
C GLY A 201 1.81 -3.03 -5.52
N GLY A 202 2.10 -1.94 -6.23
CA GLY A 202 2.72 -1.96 -7.55
C GLY A 202 4.23 -2.19 -7.51
N GLY A 203 4.79 -2.80 -8.54
CA GLY A 203 6.21 -3.10 -8.67
C GLY A 203 7.06 -1.87 -9.01
N GLY A 204 8.29 -1.85 -8.48
CA GLY A 204 9.26 -0.78 -8.72
C GLY A 204 10.00 -0.95 -10.06
N CYS A 205 10.29 0.19 -10.68
CA CYS A 205 11.18 0.29 -11.85
C CYS A 205 12.26 1.31 -11.50
N ILE A 206 12.66 2.22 -12.40
CA ILE A 206 13.48 3.37 -11.99
C ILE A 206 12.66 4.37 -11.16
N ALA A 207 11.35 4.43 -11.43
CA ALA A 207 10.33 5.10 -10.63
C ALA A 207 9.83 4.19 -9.49
N GLY A 208 9.07 4.78 -8.57
CA GLY A 208 8.45 4.06 -7.45
C GLY A 208 7.06 3.50 -7.79
N GLY A 209 6.74 2.32 -7.28
CA GLY A 209 5.41 1.70 -7.48
C GLY A 209 4.29 2.33 -6.64
N GLY A 210 3.05 2.25 -7.11
CA GLY A 210 1.87 2.74 -6.40
C GLY A 210 1.47 1.86 -5.21
N GLY A 211 0.94 2.43 -4.13
CA GLY A 211 0.43 1.68 -2.98
C GLY A 211 -0.96 1.08 -3.23
N GLY A 212 -1.24 -0.11 -2.70
CA GLY A 212 -2.57 -0.72 -2.77
C GLY A 212 -3.58 0.01 -1.89
N GLY A 213 -4.88 -0.11 -2.18
CA GLY A 213 -5.93 0.57 -1.42
C GLY A 213 -7.35 0.18 -1.82
N TYR A 214 -8.34 0.89 -1.25
CA TYR A 214 -9.71 0.88 -1.77
C TYR A 214 -9.71 1.40 -3.21
N ALA A 215 -8.98 2.49 -3.44
CA ALA A 215 -8.44 2.84 -4.75
C ALA A 215 -6.91 2.75 -4.69
N GLY A 216 -6.31 2.24 -5.77
CA GLY A 216 -4.88 2.12 -5.90
C GLY A 216 -4.19 3.49 -6.06
N GLY A 217 -2.92 3.56 -5.65
CA GLY A 217 -2.08 4.73 -5.90
C GLY A 217 -1.54 4.73 -7.33
N ASN A 218 -1.46 5.91 -7.94
CA ASN A 218 -0.87 6.07 -9.26
C ASN A 218 0.64 5.82 -9.26
N SER A 219 1.18 5.52 -10.43
CA SER A 219 2.61 5.39 -10.68
C SER A 219 3.02 6.20 -11.91
N ASP A 220 4.33 6.24 -12.15
CA ASP A 220 4.91 7.07 -13.21
C ASP A 220 6.21 6.43 -13.74
N HIS A 221 6.93 7.18 -14.57
CA HIS A 221 8.19 6.84 -15.17
C HIS A 221 9.30 7.83 -14.76
N GLY A 222 10.54 7.34 -14.68
CA GLY A 222 11.73 8.17 -14.47
C GLY A 222 12.27 8.20 -13.03
N PRO A 223 13.57 8.52 -12.87
CA PRO A 223 14.31 8.29 -11.63
C PRO A 223 13.92 9.19 -10.46
N TYR A 224 13.16 10.24 -10.70
CA TYR A 224 12.73 11.19 -9.66
C TYR A 224 11.24 11.07 -9.35
N ARG A 225 10.50 10.16 -10.00
CA ARG A 225 9.04 10.06 -9.87
C ARG A 225 8.63 8.95 -8.91
N HIS A 226 8.27 9.34 -7.69
CA HIS A 226 7.73 8.42 -6.70
C HIS A 226 6.33 7.94 -7.10
N GLY A 227 5.91 6.78 -6.60
CA GLY A 227 4.51 6.40 -6.69
C GLY A 227 3.64 7.23 -5.74
N GLU A 228 2.33 7.05 -5.83
CA GLU A 228 1.37 7.53 -4.83
C GLU A 228 0.95 6.41 -3.89
N GLY A 229 0.61 6.75 -2.65
CA GLY A 229 -0.03 5.83 -1.74
C GLY A 229 -1.47 5.56 -2.14
N GLY A 230 -1.97 4.38 -1.78
CA GLY A 230 -3.36 4.03 -2.01
C GLY A 230 -4.31 4.88 -1.16
N ILE A 231 -5.60 4.73 -1.41
CA ILE A 231 -6.65 5.46 -0.73
C ILE A 231 -7.40 4.51 0.19
N SER A 232 -7.55 4.90 1.45
CA SER A 232 -8.21 4.09 2.49
C SER A 232 -9.72 4.22 2.44
N PHE A 233 -10.42 3.26 3.06
CA PHE A 233 -11.87 3.26 3.21
C PHE A 233 -12.25 2.82 4.62
N ALA A 234 -13.29 3.42 5.20
CA ALA A 234 -13.86 2.97 6.46
C ALA A 234 -15.37 3.22 6.49
N LYS A 235 -16.13 2.19 6.82
CA LYS A 235 -17.59 2.27 7.04
C LYS A 235 -17.92 1.61 8.37
N GLY A 236 -19.04 1.97 8.98
CA GLY A 236 -19.50 1.39 10.24
C GLY A 236 -19.76 2.46 11.29
N LEU A 237 -19.79 2.08 12.56
CA LEU A 237 -19.89 3.02 13.68
C LEU A 237 -18.50 3.61 13.98
N HIS A 238 -18.42 4.92 14.23
CA HIS A 238 -17.16 5.63 14.46
C HIS A 238 -16.05 5.34 13.41
N PRO A 239 -16.33 5.49 12.10
CA PRO A 239 -15.32 5.27 11.08
C PRO A 239 -14.26 6.37 11.17
N GLN A 240 -12.99 5.97 11.19
CA GLN A 240 -11.86 6.89 11.20
C GLN A 240 -10.74 6.36 10.32
N VAL A 241 -10.07 7.29 9.63
CA VAL A 241 -8.86 7.00 8.86
C VAL A 241 -7.75 7.96 9.29
N LYS A 242 -6.58 7.41 9.61
CA LYS A 242 -5.36 8.17 9.91
C LYS A 242 -4.31 7.89 8.82
N PRO A 243 -4.08 8.84 7.90
CA PRO A 243 -3.00 8.75 6.91
C PRO A 243 -1.62 8.61 7.54
N ALA A 244 -0.65 8.09 6.78
CA ALA A 244 0.78 8.07 7.13
C ALA A 244 1.12 7.54 8.54
N SER A 245 0.35 6.57 9.04
CA SER A 245 0.38 6.15 10.45
C SER A 245 1.09 4.83 10.70
N ASN A 246 1.33 4.00 9.68
CA ASN A 246 1.98 2.70 9.85
C ASN A 246 3.28 2.60 9.04
N SER A 247 4.37 2.23 9.72
CA SER A 247 5.65 1.91 9.08
C SER A 247 5.87 0.40 9.13
N GLY A 248 6.34 -0.22 8.05
CA GLY A 248 6.58 -1.66 7.98
C GLY A 248 5.38 -2.45 7.47
N PRO A 249 5.18 -3.70 7.91
CA PRO A 249 4.10 -4.57 7.42
C PRO A 249 2.72 -4.08 7.86
N GLY A 250 1.70 -4.46 7.10
CA GLY A 250 0.31 -4.25 7.48
C GLY A 250 -0.11 -5.10 8.68
N MET A 251 -1.17 -4.70 9.36
CA MET A 251 -1.69 -5.37 10.55
C MET A 251 -3.21 -5.22 10.64
N VAL A 252 -3.88 -6.20 11.24
CA VAL A 252 -5.32 -6.13 11.53
C VAL A 252 -5.56 -6.52 12.98
N PHE A 253 -6.27 -5.66 13.71
CA PHE A 253 -6.72 -5.91 15.08
C PHE A 253 -8.24 -6.01 15.11
N ILE A 254 -8.73 -7.11 15.67
CA ILE A 254 -10.15 -7.33 15.95
C ILE A 254 -10.28 -7.32 17.47
N ILE A 255 -10.88 -6.26 18.00
CA ILE A 255 -11.04 -6.06 19.44
C ILE A 255 -12.53 -6.20 19.75
N PRO A 256 -12.95 -7.21 20.54
CA PRO A 256 -14.35 -7.38 20.89
C PRO A 256 -14.80 -6.25 21.82
N ALA A 257 -16.01 -5.75 21.60
CA ALA A 257 -16.66 -4.88 22.57
C ALA A 257 -17.08 -5.71 23.80
N VAL A 258 -16.77 -5.24 25.00
CA VAL A 258 -16.97 -5.97 26.26
C VAL A 258 -17.88 -5.20 27.21
N ARG A 259 -18.59 -5.92 28.09
CA ARG A 259 -19.38 -5.31 29.17
C ARG A 259 -18.50 -5.01 30.38
N ASN A 260 -18.98 -4.16 31.28
CA ASN A 260 -18.33 -3.85 32.56
C ASN A 260 -16.88 -3.36 32.41
N SER A 261 -16.58 -2.63 31.34
CA SER A 261 -15.27 -2.02 31.07
C SER A 261 -15.45 -0.54 30.71
N CYS A 262 -14.38 0.24 30.86
CA CYS A 262 -14.30 1.68 30.60
C CYS A 262 -15.47 2.54 31.11
N GLY A 263 -16.16 2.09 32.18
CA GLY A 263 -17.25 2.82 32.84
C GLY A 263 -18.59 2.83 32.09
N CYS A 264 -18.72 2.17 30.94
CA CYS A 264 -19.93 2.22 30.12
C CYS A 264 -21.14 1.54 30.76
N HIS A 265 -22.35 2.12 30.58
CA HIS A 265 -23.61 1.51 31.02
C HIS A 265 -23.83 0.14 30.35
N HIS A 266 -23.44 -0.02 29.07
CA HIS A 266 -23.69 -1.27 28.35
C HIS A 266 -22.43 -1.93 27.75
N LEU A 267 -21.95 -1.49 26.59
CA LEU A 267 -20.74 -2.04 25.94
C LEU A 267 -19.64 -1.00 25.87
N CYS A 268 -18.40 -1.45 26.05
CA CYS A 268 -17.17 -0.69 25.87
C CYS A 268 -16.46 -1.18 24.60
N ALA A 269 -16.19 -0.28 23.66
CA ALA A 269 -15.43 -0.58 22.45
C ALA A 269 -14.13 0.22 22.42
N HIS A 270 -13.00 -0.48 22.43
CA HIS A 270 -11.68 0.15 22.28
C HIS A 270 -11.39 0.47 20.81
N LEU A 271 -10.85 1.66 20.58
CA LEU A 271 -10.60 2.26 19.27
C LEU A 271 -9.12 2.23 18.86
N ASP A 272 -8.23 1.72 19.70
CA ASP A 272 -6.80 1.57 19.41
C ASP A 272 -6.26 0.23 19.95
N GLU A 273 -5.13 -0.21 19.40
CA GLU A 273 -4.50 -1.48 19.80
C GLU A 273 -3.95 -1.51 21.24
N HIS A 274 -3.78 -0.35 21.87
CA HIS A 274 -3.29 -0.24 23.26
C HIS A 274 -4.41 -0.09 24.28
N LEU A 275 -5.68 -0.09 23.83
CA LEU A 275 -6.87 0.02 24.67
C LEU A 275 -6.98 1.35 25.44
N ASN A 276 -6.33 2.41 24.97
CA ASN A 276 -6.29 3.72 25.62
C ASN A 276 -7.45 4.64 25.20
N GLU A 277 -8.01 4.43 24.01
CA GLU A 277 -9.13 5.16 23.43
C GLU A 277 -10.34 4.21 23.40
N SER A 278 -11.47 4.65 23.94
CA SER A 278 -12.69 3.83 23.98
C SER A 278 -13.95 4.67 23.81
N VAL A 279 -15.01 4.04 23.32
CA VAL A 279 -16.36 4.62 23.24
C VAL A 279 -17.39 3.65 23.81
N CYS A 280 -18.40 4.19 24.47
CA CYS A 280 -19.53 3.41 24.96
C CYS A 280 -20.57 3.17 23.86
N LEU A 281 -21.13 1.96 23.84
CA LEU A 281 -22.15 1.55 22.87
C LEU A 281 -23.40 1.07 23.60
N CYS A 282 -24.54 1.61 23.19
CA CYS A 282 -25.86 1.22 23.67
C CYS A 282 -26.45 0.08 22.85
N THR A 283 -27.43 -0.62 23.42
CA THR A 283 -28.18 -1.69 22.72
C THR A 283 -29.69 -1.49 22.89
N ASN A 284 -30.51 -2.37 22.30
CA ASN A 284 -31.97 -2.34 22.44
C ASN A 284 -32.61 -1.00 22.03
N ASN A 285 -32.09 -0.36 20.99
CA ASN A 285 -32.52 0.95 20.48
C ASN A 285 -32.35 2.13 21.47
N GLN A 286 -31.56 1.97 22.53
CA GLN A 286 -31.17 3.08 23.38
C GLN A 286 -30.11 3.95 22.69
N ILE A 287 -30.10 5.24 23.02
CA ILE A 287 -29.11 6.19 22.53
C ILE A 287 -28.10 6.51 23.64
N LEU A 288 -26.87 6.80 23.25
CA LEU A 288 -25.85 7.25 24.19
C LEU A 288 -26.17 8.70 24.59
N ALA A 289 -26.27 8.94 25.90
CA ALA A 289 -26.48 10.26 26.46
C ALA A 289 -25.25 11.15 26.27
N GLU A 290 -25.39 12.46 26.52
CA GLU A 290 -24.31 13.44 26.36
C GLU A 290 -23.10 13.19 27.28
N ASP A 291 -23.29 12.46 28.38
CA ASP A 291 -22.20 12.05 29.27
C ASP A 291 -21.26 11.01 28.63
N GLY A 292 -21.61 10.49 27.46
CA GLY A 292 -20.82 9.50 26.72
C GLY A 292 -20.77 8.12 27.38
N ILE A 293 -21.57 7.88 28.42
CA ILE A 293 -21.51 6.68 29.26
C ILE A 293 -22.89 6.02 29.39
N THR A 294 -23.94 6.82 29.64
CA THR A 294 -25.28 6.36 29.97
C THR A 294 -26.10 6.10 28.72
N CYS A 295 -26.79 4.96 28.68
CA CYS A 295 -27.81 4.65 27.66
C CYS A 295 -29.21 5.03 28.12
N ILE A 296 -29.94 5.79 27.30
CA ILE A 296 -31.33 6.24 27.54
C ILE A 296 -32.28 5.75 26.44
#